data_AF-A0A9X2XXC2-F1
#
_entry.id   AF-A0A9X2XXC2-F1
#
_cell.length_a   1.000
_cell.length_b   1.000
_cell.length_c   1.000
_cell.angle_alpha   90.00
_cell.angle_beta   90.00
_cell.angle_gamma   90.00
#
_symmetry.space_group_name_H-M   'P 1'
#
loop_
_entity.id
_entity.type
_entity.pdbx_description
1 polymer ?
#
loop_
_entity_poly.entity_id
_entity_poly.type
_entity_poly.pdbx_seq_one_letter_code
_entity_poly.pdbx_strand_id
1 'polypeptide(L)'
;MDSSLFEKLHTEGNLTDASLQRVRAHASSGLFSVHWELKTLLYCGVLLLTTGLGVLVYKNIDIISHQVLLMLIALVCASSFFYCFQTKAPFSTGKVTSPHAFFDYILLLGCLTFLMLTGYLQAQYNLFGNRYGLMTFIPLVVLFSSAYYFDHLGILSLAITNLAAWVGITVTPSKILADNDFNSSTLIISGLLLGSLLLVVAILTRRYSIKPHFAFTYTNFGAHLAFISCLAGLFHFESVYFLWFLLLLGLAWVFYQKSLQERSFYYLLILTLYTYIGLSYVIVRFLLEGNFSESGLYLVFMYFISSSIGIILFLIKMNKKLKHHDSI
;
A
#
# COMPACT_ATOMS: atom_id res chain seq x y z
N MET A 1 24.81 10.84 -19.15
CA MET A 1 25.26 11.96 -20.02
C MET A 1 25.84 11.32 -21.26
N ASP A 2 25.38 11.72 -22.45
CA ASP A 2 25.71 11.03 -23.70
C ASP A 2 27.08 11.50 -24.21
N SER A 3 28.14 10.76 -23.88
CA SER A 3 29.53 11.11 -24.19
C SER A 3 29.80 11.19 -25.69
N SER A 4 29.01 10.49 -26.49
CA SER A 4 29.10 10.42 -27.94
C SER A 4 28.89 11.77 -28.64
N LEU A 5 28.00 12.61 -28.11
CA LEU A 5 27.67 13.92 -28.69
C LEU A 5 28.80 14.95 -28.48
N PHE A 6 29.47 14.90 -27.32
CA PHE A 6 30.59 15.81 -27.02
C PHE A 6 31.87 15.44 -27.78
N GLU A 7 32.09 14.16 -28.06
CA GLU A 7 33.18 13.72 -28.94
C GLU A 7 32.96 14.15 -30.39
N LYS A 8 31.71 14.13 -30.86
CA LYS A 8 31.34 14.61 -32.20
C LYS A 8 31.52 16.13 -32.35
N LEU A 9 31.14 16.90 -31.34
CA LEU A 9 31.35 18.36 -31.34
C LEU A 9 32.83 18.77 -31.24
N HIS A 10 33.67 17.89 -30.67
CA HIS A 10 35.13 18.07 -30.67
C HIS A 10 35.74 17.79 -32.04
N THR A 11 35.33 16.70 -32.70
CA THR A 11 35.80 16.40 -34.07
C THR A 11 35.33 17.43 -35.11
N GLU A 12 34.20 18.09 -34.86
CA GLU A 12 33.71 19.22 -35.67
C GLU A 12 34.44 20.56 -35.37
N GLY A 13 35.43 20.58 -34.47
CA GLY A 13 36.22 21.78 -34.15
C GLY A 13 35.51 22.81 -33.27
N ASN A 14 34.28 22.51 -32.81
CA ASN A 14 33.46 23.40 -32.01
C ASN A 14 33.78 23.34 -30.50
N LEU A 15 34.59 22.36 -30.07
CA LEU A 15 35.05 22.21 -28.69
C LEU A 15 36.57 22.07 -28.65
N THR A 16 37.19 22.79 -27.72
CA THR A 16 38.63 22.67 -27.43
C THR A 16 38.94 21.41 -26.61
N ASP A 17 40.15 20.87 -26.75
CA ASP A 17 40.63 19.69 -26.01
C ASP A 17 40.44 19.85 -24.49
N ALA A 18 40.72 21.05 -23.97
CA ALA A 18 40.56 21.37 -22.56
C ALA A 18 39.09 21.28 -22.09
N SER A 19 38.13 21.62 -22.95
CA SER A 19 36.70 21.52 -22.64
C SER A 19 36.21 20.08 -22.70
N LEU A 20 36.67 19.29 -23.67
CA LEU A 20 36.35 17.86 -23.77
C LEU A 20 36.90 17.09 -22.55
N GLN A 21 38.12 17.42 -22.11
CA GLN A 21 38.72 16.80 -20.94
C GLN A 21 37.96 17.13 -19.65
N ARG A 22 37.43 18.35 -19.49
CA ARG A 22 36.55 18.71 -18.37
C ARG A 22 35.22 17.96 -18.41
N VAL A 23 34.60 17.81 -19.59
CA VAL A 23 33.35 17.04 -19.75
C VAL A 23 33.58 15.57 -19.43
N ARG A 24 34.69 14.98 -19.88
CA ARG A 24 35.08 13.60 -19.53
C ARG A 24 35.34 13.45 -18.03
N ALA A 25 36.04 14.39 -17.40
CA ALA A 25 36.26 14.39 -15.96
C ALA A 25 34.96 14.56 -15.15
N HIS A 26 34.00 15.35 -15.66
CA HIS A 26 32.69 15.52 -15.03
C HIS A 26 31.78 14.30 -15.24
N ALA A 27 31.83 13.67 -16.42
CA ALA A 27 31.12 12.43 -16.72
C ALA A 27 31.67 11.25 -15.90
N SER A 28 32.99 11.17 -15.69
CA SER A 28 33.63 10.14 -14.86
C SER A 28 33.43 10.37 -13.36
N SER A 29 33.18 11.60 -12.93
CA SER A 29 32.86 11.94 -11.53
C SER A 29 31.37 11.88 -11.24
N GLY A 30 30.61 11.14 -12.05
CA GLY A 30 29.17 10.94 -11.89
C GLY A 30 28.85 10.69 -10.42
N LEU A 31 28.36 11.75 -9.75
CA LEU A 31 28.06 11.73 -8.33
C LEU A 31 27.03 10.63 -8.14
N PHE A 32 27.45 9.53 -7.55
CA PHE A 32 26.57 8.41 -7.29
C PHE A 32 25.46 8.91 -6.37
N SER A 33 24.23 8.88 -6.86
CA SER A 33 23.10 9.40 -6.09
C SER A 33 22.76 8.43 -4.96
N VAL A 34 23.32 8.69 -3.79
CA VAL A 34 23.01 7.98 -2.52
C VAL A 34 21.57 8.28 -2.06
N HIS A 35 20.78 9.06 -2.81
CA HIS A 35 19.45 9.50 -2.42
C HIS A 35 18.52 8.34 -2.03
N TRP A 36 18.48 7.27 -2.84
CA TRP A 36 17.65 6.11 -2.56
C TRP A 36 18.16 5.29 -1.37
N GLU A 37 19.47 5.22 -1.18
CA GLU A 37 20.10 4.52 -0.07
C GLU A 37 19.84 5.23 1.25
N LEU A 38 20.04 6.55 1.29
CA LEU A 38 19.69 7.41 2.43
C LEU A 38 18.20 7.34 2.75
N LYS A 39 17.34 7.39 1.73
CA LYS A 39 15.89 7.30 1.91
C LYS A 39 15.51 5.95 2.53
N THR A 40 16.06 4.85 2.00
CA THR A 40 15.79 3.50 2.50
C THR A 40 16.30 3.33 3.93
N LEU A 41 17.53 3.80 4.22
CA LEU A 41 18.12 3.74 5.55
C LEU A 41 17.31 4.57 6.55
N LEU A 42 16.78 5.72 6.15
CA LEU A 42 15.96 6.55 7.01
C LEU A 42 14.57 5.96 7.27
N TYR A 43 13.90 5.37 6.26
CA TYR A 43 12.67 4.59 6.48
C TYR A 43 12.91 3.40 7.40
N CYS A 44 14.00 2.66 7.17
CA CYS A 44 14.39 1.54 8.01
C CYS A 44 14.70 2.01 9.44
N GLY A 45 15.39 3.14 9.59
CA GLY A 45 15.70 3.75 10.88
C GLY A 45 14.45 4.15 11.65
N VAL A 46 13.47 4.80 11.00
CA VAL A 46 12.19 5.14 11.64
C VAL A 46 11.43 3.87 12.05
N LEU A 47 11.40 2.84 11.19
CA LEU A 47 10.77 1.55 11.52
C LEU A 47 11.47 0.83 12.67
N LEU A 48 12.80 0.76 12.66
CA LEU A 48 13.60 0.15 13.72
C LEU A 48 13.49 0.92 15.02
N LEU A 49 13.50 2.25 14.97
CA LEU A 49 13.32 3.11 16.15
C LEU A 49 11.93 2.91 16.75
N THR A 50 10.88 2.96 15.94
CA THR A 50 9.50 2.78 16.42
C THR A 50 9.25 1.36 16.93
N THR A 51 9.77 0.36 16.24
CA THR A 51 9.72 -1.05 16.71
C THR A 51 10.53 -1.24 17.98
N GLY A 52 11.73 -0.67 18.04
CA GLY A 52 12.62 -0.72 19.20
C GLY A 52 12.00 -0.02 20.42
N LEU A 53 11.38 1.14 20.24
CA LEU A 53 10.59 1.82 21.28
C LEU A 53 9.43 0.95 21.75
N GLY A 54 8.69 0.31 20.83
CA GLY A 54 7.60 -0.61 21.17
C GLY A 54 8.09 -1.83 21.98
N VAL A 55 9.21 -2.43 21.60
CA VAL A 55 9.82 -3.57 22.32
C VAL A 55 10.38 -3.14 23.67
N LEU A 56 11.04 -1.99 23.75
CA LEU A 56 11.57 -1.44 24.99
C LEU A 56 10.42 -1.21 25.98
N VAL A 57 9.34 -0.59 25.51
CA VAL A 57 8.10 -0.43 26.27
C VAL A 57 7.57 -1.77 26.76
N TYR A 58 7.42 -2.74 25.86
CA TYR A 58 6.84 -4.05 26.18
C TYR A 58 7.67 -4.81 27.23
N LYS A 59 9.00 -4.78 27.10
CA LYS A 59 9.91 -5.51 28.00
C LYS A 59 10.19 -4.83 29.33
N ASN A 60 10.11 -3.50 29.39
CA ASN A 60 10.46 -2.73 30.59
C ASN A 60 9.22 -2.15 31.28
N ILE A 61 8.03 -2.62 30.89
CA ILE A 61 6.76 -2.15 31.44
C ILE A 61 6.70 -2.37 32.96
N ASP A 62 7.36 -3.42 33.46
CA ASP A 62 7.37 -3.81 34.88
C ASP A 62 8.52 -3.15 35.68
N ILE A 63 9.52 -2.56 35.02
CA ILE A 63 10.75 -2.04 35.64
C ILE A 63 10.81 -0.50 35.60
N ILE A 64 10.38 0.10 34.49
CA ILE A 64 10.32 1.56 34.32
C ILE A 64 8.89 1.99 34.62
N SER A 65 8.72 3.02 35.46
CA SER A 65 7.38 3.57 35.70
C SER A 65 6.71 3.95 34.37
N HIS A 66 5.49 3.45 34.16
CA HIS A 66 4.69 3.71 32.96
C HIS A 66 4.61 5.20 32.62
N GLN A 67 4.60 6.06 33.66
CA GLN A 67 4.57 7.51 33.53
C GLN A 67 5.77 8.08 32.79
N VAL A 68 6.99 7.57 33.03
CA VAL A 68 8.21 8.05 32.35
C VAL A 68 8.18 7.66 30.87
N LEU A 69 7.79 6.42 30.55
CA LEU A 69 7.66 5.97 29.16
C LEU A 69 6.60 6.77 28.41
N LEU A 70 5.43 6.98 29.02
CA LEU A 70 4.37 7.80 28.44
C LEU A 70 4.81 9.24 28.20
N MET A 71 5.51 9.84 29.17
CA MET A 71 6.02 11.21 29.05
C MET A 71 7.04 11.31 27.90
N LEU A 72 7.93 10.34 27.76
CA LEU A 72 8.91 10.31 26.67
C LEU A 72 8.21 10.20 25.30
N ILE A 73 7.28 9.27 25.15
CA ILE A 73 6.52 9.07 23.89
C ILE A 73 5.72 10.34 23.57
N ALA A 74 5.06 10.93 24.57
CA ALA A 74 4.30 12.16 24.41
C ALA A 74 5.18 13.33 23.99
N LEU A 75 6.40 13.47 24.56
CA LEU A 75 7.35 14.53 24.21
C LEU A 75 7.84 14.35 22.77
N VAL A 76 8.21 13.14 22.36
CA VAL A 76 8.62 12.86 20.96
C VAL A 76 7.47 13.15 19.99
N CYS A 77 6.26 12.71 20.32
CA CYS A 77 5.07 12.99 19.51
C CYS A 77 4.80 14.50 19.38
N ALA A 78 4.77 15.21 20.51
CA ALA A 78 4.48 16.65 20.55
C ALA A 78 5.55 17.47 19.83
N SER A 79 6.83 17.19 20.08
CA SER A 79 7.95 17.87 19.40
C SER A 79 7.96 17.63 17.90
N SER A 80 7.63 16.42 17.44
CA SER A 80 7.51 16.08 16.02
C SER A 80 6.39 16.89 15.35
N PHE A 81 5.18 16.89 15.92
CA PHE A 81 4.09 17.69 15.37
C PHE A 81 4.36 19.19 15.45
N PHE A 82 4.93 19.67 16.56
CA PHE A 82 5.29 21.08 16.73
C PHE A 82 6.26 21.53 15.63
N TYR A 83 7.33 20.78 15.38
CA TYR A 83 8.26 21.05 14.30
C TYR A 83 7.57 21.10 12.93
N CYS A 84 6.70 20.12 12.64
CA CYS A 84 5.97 20.07 11.38
C CYS A 84 4.99 21.25 11.21
N PHE A 85 4.32 21.68 12.29
CA PHE A 85 3.41 22.83 12.25
C PHE A 85 4.12 24.16 12.05
N GLN A 86 5.35 24.30 12.54
CA GLN A 86 6.18 25.49 12.36
C GLN A 86 6.76 25.58 10.94
N THR A 87 7.10 24.43 10.34
CA THR A 87 7.82 24.35 9.05
C THR A 87 6.88 24.09 7.85
N LYS A 88 5.57 24.04 8.09
CA LYS A 88 4.59 23.64 7.07
C LYS A 88 4.49 24.60 5.89
N ALA A 89 4.17 24.04 4.73
CA ALA A 89 3.61 24.78 3.61
C ALA A 89 2.11 25.08 3.83
N PRO A 90 1.55 26.10 3.18
CA PRO A 90 0.10 26.36 3.22
C PRO A 90 -0.68 25.21 2.59
N PHE A 91 -1.89 24.98 3.11
CA PHE A 91 -2.79 23.96 2.59
C PHE A 91 -3.20 24.29 1.15
N SER A 92 -3.25 23.27 0.29
CA SER A 92 -3.75 23.37 -1.07
C SER A 92 -4.52 22.10 -1.43
N THR A 93 -5.52 22.21 -2.29
CA THR A 93 -6.22 21.05 -2.87
C THR A 93 -5.35 20.30 -3.88
N GLY A 94 -4.35 20.97 -4.47
CA GLY A 94 -3.35 20.35 -5.33
C GLY A 94 -2.23 19.64 -4.56
N LYS A 95 -1.27 19.08 -5.30
CA LYS A 95 -0.07 18.48 -4.73
C LYS A 95 0.84 19.56 -4.15
N VAL A 96 1.18 19.44 -2.88
CA VAL A 96 2.14 20.29 -2.17
C VAL A 96 3.43 19.49 -2.01
N THR A 97 4.55 20.07 -2.43
CA THR A 97 5.86 19.46 -2.23
C THR A 97 6.29 19.62 -0.78
N SER A 98 6.76 18.54 -0.18
CA SER A 98 7.38 18.59 1.14
C SER A 98 8.59 19.53 1.13
N PRO A 99 8.82 20.34 2.19
CA PRO A 99 9.95 21.25 2.26
C PRO A 99 11.30 20.54 2.05
N HIS A 100 11.47 19.36 2.64
CA HIS A 100 12.63 18.50 2.50
C HIS A 100 12.34 17.11 3.07
N ALA A 101 13.07 16.07 2.64
CA ALA A 101 12.81 14.69 3.03
C ALA A 101 12.73 14.47 4.56
N PHE A 102 13.56 15.14 5.36
CA PHE A 102 13.55 15.05 6.83
C PHE A 102 12.20 15.40 7.47
N PHE A 103 11.44 16.31 6.85
CA PHE A 103 10.12 16.74 7.31
C PHE A 103 9.13 15.57 7.28
N ASP A 104 9.14 14.81 6.19
CA ASP A 104 8.25 13.66 5.98
C ASP A 104 8.49 12.57 7.04
N TYR A 105 9.75 12.35 7.41
CA TYR A 105 10.11 11.37 8.44
C TYR A 105 9.77 11.82 9.85
N ILE A 106 9.96 13.09 10.20
CA ILE A 106 9.51 13.61 11.50
C ILE A 106 7.99 13.49 11.60
N LEU A 107 7.27 13.83 10.54
CA LEU A 107 5.82 13.73 10.53
C LEU A 107 5.36 12.27 10.69
N LEU A 108 6.01 11.34 9.99
CA LEU A 108 5.76 9.91 10.12
C LEU A 108 6.05 9.41 11.54
N LEU A 109 7.18 9.83 12.12
CA LEU A 109 7.56 9.53 13.51
C LEU A 109 6.50 10.06 14.50
N GLY A 110 6.03 11.29 14.32
CA GLY A 110 4.96 11.87 15.11
C GLY A 110 3.67 11.06 15.02
N CYS A 111 3.27 10.63 13.82
CA CYS A 111 2.09 9.81 13.61
C CYS A 111 2.21 8.40 14.25
N LEU A 112 3.37 7.76 14.13
CA LEU A 112 3.61 6.44 14.71
C LEU A 112 3.71 6.50 16.24
N THR A 113 4.39 7.50 16.79
CA THR A 113 4.45 7.70 18.25
C THR A 113 3.09 8.11 18.81
N PHE A 114 2.24 8.80 18.05
CA PHE A 114 0.84 9.07 18.44
C PHE A 114 0.00 7.79 18.53
N LEU A 115 0.13 6.88 17.55
CA LEU A 115 -0.51 5.56 17.62
C LEU A 115 -0.01 4.76 18.83
N MET A 116 1.29 4.80 19.10
CA MET A 116 1.88 4.14 20.27
C MET A 116 1.34 4.75 21.57
N LEU A 117 1.26 6.09 21.66
CA LEU A 117 0.76 6.80 22.84
C LEU A 117 -0.69 6.43 23.15
N THR A 118 -1.57 6.52 22.14
CA THR A 118 -2.99 6.20 22.29
C THR A 118 -3.21 4.72 22.59
N GLY A 119 -2.45 3.82 21.94
CA GLY A 119 -2.44 2.40 22.23
C GLY A 119 -2.02 2.10 23.67
N TYR A 120 -0.92 2.70 24.13
CA TYR A 120 -0.41 2.55 25.50
C TYR A 120 -1.41 3.04 26.54
N LEU A 121 -1.95 4.26 26.35
CA LEU A 121 -2.91 4.85 27.28
C LEU A 121 -4.16 3.99 27.44
N GLN A 122 -4.65 3.42 26.35
CA GLN A 122 -5.79 2.50 26.44
C GLN A 122 -5.40 1.16 27.09
N ALA A 123 -4.25 0.57 26.74
CA ALA A 123 -3.84 -0.73 27.27
C ALA A 123 -3.59 -0.69 28.79
N GLN A 124 -2.92 0.36 29.28
CA GLN A 124 -2.52 0.46 30.69
C GLN A 124 -3.57 1.16 31.56
N TYR A 125 -4.21 2.22 31.04
CA TYR A 125 -5.08 3.09 31.84
C TYR A 125 -6.54 3.01 31.44
N ASN A 126 -6.90 2.20 30.43
CA ASN A 126 -8.26 2.13 29.88
C ASN A 126 -8.85 3.54 29.66
N LEU A 127 -8.06 4.43 29.04
CA LEU A 127 -8.42 5.85 28.89
C LEU A 127 -9.82 6.07 28.30
N PHE A 128 -10.21 5.23 27.34
CA PHE A 128 -11.53 5.26 26.69
C PHE A 128 -12.52 4.25 27.30
N GLY A 129 -12.19 3.66 28.44
CA GLY A 129 -12.94 2.58 29.09
C GLY A 129 -13.17 1.41 28.15
N ASN A 130 -14.38 0.85 28.20
CA ASN A 130 -14.79 -0.27 27.33
C ASN A 130 -15.08 0.16 25.88
N ARG A 131 -14.93 1.45 25.53
CA ARG A 131 -15.21 1.97 24.19
C ARG A 131 -13.97 1.85 23.29
N TYR A 132 -13.54 0.62 23.01
CA TYR A 132 -12.37 0.34 22.17
C TYR A 132 -12.45 0.97 20.77
N GLY A 133 -13.65 1.22 20.25
CA GLY A 133 -13.81 1.96 18.99
C GLY A 133 -13.24 3.39 19.04
N LEU A 134 -13.24 4.07 20.19
CA LEU A 134 -12.67 5.42 20.31
C LEU A 134 -11.13 5.40 20.27
N MET A 135 -10.52 4.35 20.81
CA MET A 135 -9.05 4.16 20.82
C MET A 135 -8.48 4.21 19.40
N THR A 136 -9.16 3.59 18.42
CA THR A 136 -8.73 3.59 17.02
C THR A 136 -9.33 4.75 16.23
N PHE A 137 -10.50 5.28 16.62
CA PHE A 137 -11.12 6.44 15.95
C PHE A 137 -10.35 7.74 16.12
N ILE A 138 -9.80 8.03 17.30
CA ILE A 138 -9.07 9.29 17.52
C ILE A 138 -7.81 9.34 16.63
N PRO A 139 -6.95 8.30 16.60
CA PRO A 139 -5.87 8.21 15.63
C PRO A 139 -6.32 8.23 14.18
N LEU A 140 -7.48 7.65 13.85
CA LEU A 140 -8.02 7.69 12.49
C LEU A 140 -8.19 9.13 12.02
N VAL A 141 -8.85 9.96 12.83
CA VAL A 141 -9.11 11.37 12.51
C VAL A 141 -7.81 12.15 12.41
N VAL A 142 -6.90 11.97 13.37
CA VAL A 142 -5.59 12.65 13.37
C VAL A 142 -4.78 12.27 12.13
N LEU A 143 -4.68 10.97 11.81
CA LEU A 143 -3.92 10.48 10.67
C LEU A 143 -4.48 10.98 9.33
N PHE A 144 -5.79 10.93 9.12
CA PHE A 144 -6.39 11.48 7.90
C PHE A 144 -6.18 12.99 7.81
N SER A 145 -6.36 13.71 8.92
CA SER A 145 -6.12 15.16 8.97
C SER A 145 -4.67 15.49 8.62
N SER A 146 -3.71 14.78 9.23
CA SER A 146 -2.27 14.95 8.93
C SER A 146 -1.94 14.57 7.49
N ALA A 147 -2.47 13.46 6.98
CA ALA A 147 -2.24 13.03 5.60
C ALA A 147 -2.67 14.08 4.58
N TYR A 148 -3.88 14.64 4.72
CA TYR A 148 -4.40 15.65 3.80
C TYR A 148 -3.74 17.01 3.98
N TYR A 149 -3.47 17.40 5.22
CA TYR A 149 -2.90 18.70 5.52
C TYR A 149 -1.43 18.81 5.08
N PHE A 150 -0.62 17.80 5.40
CA PHE A 150 0.80 17.76 5.07
C PHE A 150 1.12 17.06 3.74
N ASP A 151 0.09 16.58 3.04
CA ASP A 151 0.21 15.96 1.73
C ASP A 151 1.15 14.74 1.67
N HIS A 152 0.96 13.81 2.61
CA HIS A 152 1.89 12.69 2.81
C HIS A 152 1.24 11.32 2.52
N LEU A 153 1.67 10.65 1.45
CA LEU A 153 1.13 9.35 1.00
C LEU A 153 1.33 8.22 2.03
N GLY A 154 2.48 8.16 2.71
CA GLY A 154 2.73 7.14 3.73
C GLY A 154 1.76 7.22 4.93
N ILE A 155 1.44 8.43 5.38
CA ILE A 155 0.48 8.67 6.47
C ILE A 155 -0.93 8.40 5.99
N LEU A 156 -1.27 8.68 4.73
CA LEU A 156 -2.54 8.26 4.14
C LEU A 156 -2.71 6.74 4.20
N SER A 157 -1.67 5.99 3.80
CA SER A 157 -1.69 4.52 3.90
C SER A 157 -1.88 4.07 5.34
N LEU A 158 -1.20 4.71 6.30
CA LEU A 158 -1.36 4.43 7.73
C LEU A 158 -2.80 4.74 8.22
N ALA A 159 -3.39 5.83 7.75
CA ALA A 159 -4.77 6.21 8.05
C ALA A 159 -5.77 5.18 7.53
N ILE A 160 -5.59 4.70 6.30
CA ILE A 160 -6.44 3.65 5.69
C ILE A 160 -6.29 2.33 6.46
N THR A 161 -5.08 1.95 6.84
CA THR A 161 -4.86 0.76 7.69
C THR A 161 -5.56 0.90 9.04
N ASN A 162 -5.48 2.07 9.67
CA ASN A 162 -6.17 2.32 10.93
C ASN A 162 -7.70 2.39 10.75
N LEU A 163 -8.20 2.81 9.58
CA LEU A 163 -9.62 2.74 9.22
C LEU A 163 -10.09 1.29 9.17
N ALA A 164 -9.32 0.41 8.53
CA ALA A 164 -9.62 -1.01 8.47
C ALA A 164 -9.69 -1.62 9.87
N ALA A 165 -8.73 -1.27 10.75
CA ALA A 165 -8.75 -1.69 12.14
C ALA A 165 -9.99 -1.16 12.89
N TRP A 166 -10.37 0.10 12.68
CA TRP A 166 -11.55 0.69 13.32
C TRP A 166 -12.87 0.05 12.86
N VAL A 167 -12.99 -0.31 11.58
CA VAL A 167 -14.14 -1.03 11.01
C VAL A 167 -14.22 -2.49 11.53
N GLY A 168 -13.21 -2.96 12.26
CA GLY A 168 -13.16 -4.31 12.81
C GLY A 168 -12.47 -5.32 11.90
N ILE A 169 -11.80 -4.87 10.84
CA ILE A 169 -10.85 -5.69 10.07
C ILE A 169 -9.51 -5.72 10.85
N THR A 170 -9.59 -6.21 12.07
CA THR A 170 -8.44 -6.45 12.95
C THR A 170 -8.19 -7.93 12.96
N VAL A 171 -7.24 -8.37 12.15
CA VAL A 171 -6.78 -9.74 12.18
C VAL A 171 -5.41 -9.79 12.83
N THR A 172 -5.35 -10.34 14.04
CA THR A 172 -4.06 -10.60 14.68
C THR A 172 -3.40 -11.74 13.92
N PRO A 173 -2.18 -11.59 13.37
CA PRO A 173 -1.52 -12.65 12.59
C PRO A 173 -1.41 -13.98 13.36
N SER A 174 -1.18 -13.90 14.68
CA SER A 174 -1.16 -15.09 15.55
C SER A 174 -2.50 -15.79 15.66
N LYS A 175 -3.61 -15.04 15.67
CA LYS A 175 -4.96 -15.59 15.74
C LYS A 175 -5.38 -16.24 14.43
N ILE A 176 -5.05 -15.62 13.29
CA ILE A 176 -5.24 -16.24 11.97
C ILE A 176 -4.47 -17.57 11.90
N LEU A 177 -3.21 -17.57 12.33
CA LEU A 177 -2.34 -18.75 12.21
C LEU A 177 -2.77 -19.87 13.18
N ALA A 178 -3.28 -19.52 14.36
CA ALA A 178 -3.76 -20.48 15.35
C ALA A 178 -5.14 -21.05 15.00
N ASP A 179 -6.07 -20.20 14.56
CA ASP A 179 -7.46 -20.59 14.31
C ASP A 179 -7.67 -21.11 12.88
N ASN A 180 -6.74 -20.84 11.95
CA ASN A 180 -6.86 -21.08 10.49
C ASN A 180 -8.21 -20.61 9.90
N ASP A 181 -8.85 -19.66 10.58
CA ASP A 181 -10.21 -19.24 10.31
C ASP A 181 -10.19 -17.90 9.57
N PHE A 182 -10.12 -18.00 8.25
CA PHE A 182 -10.32 -16.86 7.34
C PHE A 182 -11.82 -16.64 7.02
N ASN A 183 -12.72 -17.38 7.68
CA ASN A 183 -14.10 -17.63 7.28
C ASN A 183 -15.10 -16.92 8.20
N SER A 184 -14.94 -15.61 8.42
CA SER A 184 -16.01 -14.83 9.07
C SER A 184 -16.76 -13.99 8.06
N SER A 185 -18.08 -14.18 8.03
CA SER A 185 -18.99 -13.42 7.17
C SER A 185 -18.85 -11.91 7.40
N THR A 186 -18.63 -11.50 8.65
CA THR A 186 -18.43 -10.11 9.04
C THR A 186 -17.16 -9.52 8.42
N LEU A 187 -16.01 -10.19 8.47
CA LEU A 187 -14.78 -9.66 7.87
C LEU A 187 -14.90 -9.57 6.34
N ILE A 188 -15.53 -10.56 5.71
CA ILE A 188 -15.74 -10.59 4.26
C ILE A 188 -16.57 -9.38 3.82
N ILE A 189 -17.72 -9.17 4.46
CA ILE A 189 -18.65 -8.07 4.13
C ILE A 189 -18.03 -6.72 4.48
N SER A 190 -17.44 -6.57 5.67
CA SER A 190 -16.76 -5.33 6.07
C SER A 190 -15.60 -4.97 5.14
N GLY A 191 -14.82 -5.95 4.71
CA GLY A 191 -13.75 -5.75 3.71
C GLY A 191 -14.30 -5.33 2.36
N LEU A 192 -15.39 -5.93 1.88
CA LEU A 192 -16.01 -5.54 0.61
C LEU A 192 -16.56 -4.12 0.67
N LEU A 193 -17.25 -3.77 1.77
CA LEU A 193 -17.81 -2.44 1.99
C LEU A 193 -16.71 -1.38 2.09
N LEU A 194 -15.66 -1.63 2.88
CA LEU A 194 -14.53 -0.72 3.00
C LEU A 194 -13.78 -0.60 1.66
N GLY A 195 -13.58 -1.71 0.95
CA GLY A 195 -12.93 -1.71 -0.35
C GLY A 195 -13.70 -0.84 -1.36
N SER A 196 -15.01 -1.04 -1.42
CA SER A 196 -15.93 -0.24 -2.25
C SER A 196 -15.92 1.23 -1.85
N LEU A 197 -15.95 1.55 -0.55
CA LEU A 197 -15.87 2.91 -0.04
C LEU A 197 -14.59 3.60 -0.51
N LEU A 198 -13.43 2.94 -0.40
CA LEU A 198 -12.14 3.50 -0.83
C LEU A 198 -12.11 3.73 -2.35
N LEU A 199 -12.70 2.84 -3.14
CA LEU A 199 -12.85 3.05 -4.59
C LEU A 199 -13.72 4.26 -4.92
N VAL A 200 -14.84 4.43 -4.20
CA VAL A 200 -15.70 5.61 -4.34
C VAL A 200 -14.92 6.87 -3.97
N VAL A 201 -14.22 6.89 -2.84
CA VAL A 201 -13.39 8.02 -2.42
C VAL A 201 -12.33 8.35 -3.48
N ALA A 202 -11.66 7.34 -4.07
CA ALA A 202 -10.71 7.56 -5.15
C ALA A 202 -11.33 8.31 -6.35
N ILE A 203 -12.57 7.96 -6.72
CA ILE A 203 -13.31 8.61 -7.80
C ILE A 203 -13.67 10.04 -7.39
N LEU A 204 -14.18 10.25 -6.17
CA LEU A 204 -14.59 11.57 -5.68
C LEU A 204 -13.40 12.54 -5.58
N THR A 205 -12.27 12.09 -5.04
CA THR A 205 -11.01 12.82 -4.96
C THR A 205 -10.55 13.31 -6.34
N ARG A 206 -10.63 12.46 -7.37
CA ARG A 206 -10.32 12.86 -8.75
C ARG A 206 -11.38 13.79 -9.34
N ARG A 207 -12.67 13.51 -9.12
CA ARG A 207 -13.79 14.28 -9.68
C ARG A 207 -13.87 15.71 -9.15
N TYR A 208 -13.60 15.90 -7.87
CA TYR A 208 -13.62 17.22 -7.22
C TYR A 208 -12.25 17.89 -7.15
N SER A 209 -11.21 17.28 -7.75
CA SER A 209 -9.84 17.80 -7.74
C SER A 209 -9.29 18.09 -6.33
N ILE A 210 -9.72 17.32 -5.34
CA ILE A 210 -9.23 17.40 -3.95
C ILE A 210 -8.15 16.33 -3.82
N LYS A 211 -6.88 16.72 -3.79
CA LYS A 211 -5.70 15.84 -3.70
C LYS A 211 -5.75 14.68 -4.71
N PRO A 212 -5.89 14.97 -6.03
CA PRO A 212 -6.11 13.94 -7.05
C PRO A 212 -5.05 12.84 -7.09
N HIS A 213 -3.81 13.11 -6.65
CA HIS A 213 -2.74 12.11 -6.55
C HIS A 213 -2.95 11.07 -5.44
N PHE A 214 -3.85 11.31 -4.46
CA PHE A 214 -4.24 10.30 -3.46
C PHE A 214 -5.14 9.21 -4.05
N ALA A 215 -5.78 9.47 -5.20
CA ALA A 215 -6.69 8.54 -5.85
C ALA A 215 -6.01 7.20 -6.18
N PHE A 216 -4.70 7.21 -6.48
CA PHE A 216 -3.94 5.98 -6.70
C PHE A 216 -3.89 5.10 -5.44
N THR A 217 -3.54 5.70 -4.29
CA THR A 217 -3.48 5.00 -3.00
C THR A 217 -4.84 4.44 -2.60
N TYR A 218 -5.89 5.26 -2.66
CA TYR A 218 -7.26 4.81 -2.38
C TYR A 218 -7.71 3.69 -3.31
N THR A 219 -7.42 3.81 -4.62
CA THR A 219 -7.72 2.75 -5.59
C THR A 219 -7.00 1.47 -5.21
N ASN A 220 -5.72 1.55 -4.82
CA ASN A 220 -4.91 0.38 -4.56
C ASN A 220 -5.41 -0.41 -3.33
N PHE A 221 -5.60 0.27 -2.20
CA PHE A 221 -6.17 -0.35 -1.01
C PHE A 221 -7.59 -0.86 -1.26
N GLY A 222 -8.42 -0.07 -1.95
CA GLY A 222 -9.79 -0.45 -2.29
C GLY A 222 -9.86 -1.70 -3.18
N ALA A 223 -8.98 -1.79 -4.19
CA ALA A 223 -8.89 -2.92 -5.10
C ALA A 223 -8.52 -4.20 -4.36
N HIS A 224 -7.41 -4.18 -3.62
CA HIS A 224 -6.93 -5.35 -2.88
C HIS A 224 -7.97 -5.83 -1.87
N LEU A 225 -8.58 -4.92 -1.11
CA LEU A 225 -9.57 -5.31 -0.12
C LEU A 225 -10.83 -5.89 -0.77
N ALA A 226 -11.33 -5.29 -1.85
CA ALA A 226 -12.48 -5.81 -2.59
C ALA A 226 -12.21 -7.18 -3.23
N PHE A 227 -11.05 -7.36 -3.88
CA PHE A 227 -10.66 -8.64 -4.49
C PHE A 227 -10.48 -9.75 -3.45
N ILE A 228 -9.78 -9.46 -2.34
CA ILE A 228 -9.59 -10.42 -1.25
C ILE A 228 -10.93 -10.79 -0.63
N SER A 229 -11.81 -9.82 -0.38
CA SER A 229 -13.16 -10.09 0.12
C SER A 229 -13.99 -10.93 -0.85
N CYS A 230 -13.89 -10.70 -2.16
CA CYS A 230 -14.59 -11.52 -3.14
C CYS A 230 -14.09 -12.97 -3.17
N LEU A 231 -12.76 -13.18 -3.08
CA LEU A 231 -12.19 -14.53 -2.97
C LEU A 231 -12.58 -15.21 -1.67
N ALA A 232 -12.50 -14.51 -0.54
CA ALA A 232 -12.92 -15.05 0.75
C ALA A 232 -14.41 -15.40 0.72
N GLY A 233 -15.25 -14.55 0.13
CA GLY A 233 -16.68 -14.83 -0.07
C GLY A 233 -16.95 -16.05 -0.97
N LEU A 234 -16.15 -16.22 -2.01
CA LEU A 234 -16.20 -17.38 -2.92
C LEU A 234 -15.93 -18.71 -2.18
N PHE A 235 -14.99 -18.71 -1.24
CA PHE A 235 -14.65 -19.90 -0.44
C PHE A 235 -15.58 -20.13 0.74
N HIS A 236 -16.07 -19.06 1.36
CA HIS A 236 -16.86 -19.13 2.59
C HIS A 236 -18.34 -19.43 2.33
N PHE A 237 -18.96 -18.74 1.37
CA PHE A 237 -20.40 -18.82 1.14
C PHE A 237 -20.72 -19.86 0.06
N GLU A 238 -20.56 -21.15 0.39
CA GLU A 238 -20.71 -22.24 -0.57
C GLU A 238 -22.06 -22.27 -1.30
N SER A 239 -23.16 -21.87 -0.66
CA SER A 239 -24.49 -21.87 -1.28
C SER A 239 -24.67 -20.80 -2.36
N VAL A 240 -23.92 -19.68 -2.25
CA VAL A 240 -24.01 -18.52 -3.14
C VAL A 240 -22.66 -18.20 -3.79
N TYR A 241 -21.76 -19.17 -3.86
CA TYR A 241 -20.40 -19.01 -4.38
C TYR A 241 -20.40 -18.43 -5.80
N PHE A 242 -21.38 -18.81 -6.62
CA PHE A 242 -21.50 -18.30 -7.98
C PHE A 242 -21.79 -16.79 -8.04
N LEU A 243 -22.56 -16.23 -7.10
CA LEU A 243 -22.78 -14.78 -7.01
C LEU A 243 -21.48 -14.04 -6.67
N TRP A 244 -20.68 -14.59 -5.75
CA TRP A 244 -19.37 -14.04 -5.42
C TRP A 244 -18.39 -14.14 -6.59
N PHE A 245 -18.46 -15.21 -7.37
CA PHE A 245 -17.69 -15.34 -8.60
C PHE A 245 -18.11 -14.30 -9.66
N LEU A 246 -19.40 -14.07 -9.87
CA LEU A 246 -19.88 -13.02 -10.76
C LEU A 246 -19.45 -11.62 -10.30
N LEU A 247 -19.48 -11.37 -8.99
CA LEU A 247 -18.99 -10.12 -8.41
C LEU A 247 -17.48 -9.94 -8.67
N LEU A 248 -16.69 -11.00 -8.49
CA LEU A 248 -15.25 -11.01 -8.79
C LEU A 248 -14.99 -10.68 -10.26
N LEU A 249 -15.73 -11.29 -11.19
CA LEU A 249 -15.63 -11.01 -12.63
C LEU A 249 -16.06 -9.57 -12.97
N GLY A 250 -17.11 -9.05 -12.33
CA GLY A 250 -17.55 -7.67 -12.48
C GLY A 250 -16.46 -6.68 -12.06
N LEU A 251 -15.83 -6.91 -10.90
CA LEU A 251 -14.69 -6.11 -10.45
C LEU A 251 -13.50 -6.24 -11.40
N ALA A 252 -13.16 -7.45 -11.84
CA ALA A 252 -12.09 -7.70 -12.79
C ALA A 252 -12.31 -6.93 -14.11
N TRP A 253 -13.56 -6.89 -14.60
CA TRP A 253 -13.92 -6.13 -15.80
C TRP A 253 -13.73 -4.62 -15.60
N VAL A 254 -14.19 -4.06 -14.49
CA VAL A 254 -14.00 -2.64 -14.16
C VAL A 254 -12.51 -2.29 -14.10
N PHE A 255 -11.71 -3.12 -13.43
CA PHE A 255 -10.26 -2.93 -13.35
C PHE A 255 -9.54 -3.17 -14.67
N TYR A 256 -10.05 -4.05 -15.53
CA TYR A 256 -9.52 -4.25 -16.87
C TYR A 256 -9.68 -2.99 -17.70
N GLN A 257 -10.89 -2.42 -17.75
CA GLN A 257 -11.15 -1.15 -18.42
C GLN A 257 -10.27 -0.02 -17.87
N LYS A 258 -10.18 0.08 -16.53
CA LYS A 258 -9.31 1.06 -15.88
C LYS A 258 -7.83 0.87 -16.22
N SER A 259 -7.35 -0.38 -16.27
CA SER A 259 -5.95 -0.68 -16.63
C SER A 259 -5.59 -0.23 -18.04
N LEU A 260 -6.54 -0.32 -18.98
CA LEU A 260 -6.36 0.15 -20.35
C LEU A 260 -6.41 1.68 -20.44
N GLN A 261 -7.34 2.32 -19.73
CA GLN A 261 -7.47 3.79 -19.69
C GLN A 261 -6.24 4.46 -19.07
N GLU A 262 -5.77 3.95 -17.93
CA GLU A 262 -4.63 4.51 -17.20
C GLU A 262 -3.29 3.90 -17.63
N ARG A 263 -3.31 2.97 -18.60
CA ARG A 263 -2.15 2.22 -19.10
C ARG A 263 -1.33 1.54 -18.00
N SER A 264 -1.98 1.18 -16.90
CA SER A 264 -1.31 0.63 -15.73
C SER A 264 -1.21 -0.89 -15.82
N PHE A 265 -0.01 -1.38 -16.09
CA PHE A 265 0.28 -2.82 -16.04
C PHE A 265 0.05 -3.40 -14.63
N TYR A 266 0.26 -2.60 -13.59
CA TYR A 266 0.03 -3.03 -12.21
C TYR A 266 -1.42 -3.45 -11.96
N TYR A 267 -2.41 -2.68 -12.42
CA TYR A 267 -3.81 -3.04 -12.26
C TYR A 267 -4.18 -4.32 -13.02
N LEU A 268 -3.59 -4.51 -14.20
CA LEU A 268 -3.77 -5.73 -14.96
C LEU A 268 -3.16 -6.95 -14.25
N LEU A 269 -2.00 -6.79 -13.62
CA LEU A 269 -1.35 -7.86 -12.88
C LEU A 269 -2.22 -8.31 -11.70
N ILE A 270 -2.66 -7.38 -10.86
CA ILE A 270 -3.46 -7.72 -9.67
C ILE A 270 -4.81 -8.35 -10.04
N LEU A 271 -5.52 -7.80 -11.04
CA LEU A 271 -6.81 -8.38 -11.44
C LEU A 271 -6.63 -9.78 -12.01
N THR A 272 -5.57 -10.01 -12.79
CA THR A 272 -5.30 -11.33 -13.39
C THR A 272 -5.01 -12.35 -12.30
N LEU A 273 -4.19 -11.99 -11.30
CA LEU A 273 -3.86 -12.87 -10.19
C LEU A 273 -5.10 -13.25 -9.38
N TYR A 274 -5.89 -12.27 -8.93
CA TYR A 274 -7.08 -12.55 -8.13
C TYR A 274 -8.16 -13.31 -8.91
N THR A 275 -8.40 -12.92 -10.16
CA THR A 275 -9.39 -13.60 -11.01
C THR A 275 -8.95 -15.02 -11.34
N TYR A 276 -7.66 -15.25 -11.54
CA TYR A 276 -7.12 -16.60 -11.77
C TYR A 276 -7.37 -17.52 -10.58
N ILE A 277 -7.14 -17.05 -9.35
CA ILE A 277 -7.40 -17.83 -8.14
C ILE A 277 -8.89 -18.21 -8.07
N GLY A 278 -9.79 -17.24 -8.26
CA GLY A 278 -11.23 -17.50 -8.20
C GLY A 278 -11.74 -18.40 -9.33
N LEU A 279 -11.25 -18.19 -10.56
CA LEU A 279 -11.59 -19.02 -11.71
C LEU A 279 -11.08 -20.46 -11.54
N SER A 280 -9.85 -20.62 -11.04
CA SER A 280 -9.27 -21.94 -10.76
C SER A 280 -10.10 -22.69 -9.73
N TYR A 281 -10.55 -22.02 -8.67
CA TYR A 281 -11.42 -22.64 -7.67
C TYR A 281 -12.73 -23.16 -8.27
N VAL A 282 -13.42 -22.34 -9.07
CA VAL A 282 -14.68 -22.74 -9.70
C VAL A 282 -14.47 -23.90 -10.69
N ILE A 283 -13.41 -23.86 -11.50
CA ILE A 283 -13.10 -24.93 -12.46
C ILE A 283 -12.74 -26.23 -11.74
N VAL A 284 -11.88 -26.17 -10.72
CA VAL A 284 -11.50 -27.35 -9.94
C VAL A 284 -12.72 -27.96 -9.25
N ARG A 285 -13.57 -27.12 -8.64
CA ARG A 285 -14.82 -27.59 -8.02
C ARG A 285 -15.70 -28.30 -9.04
N PHE A 286 -15.92 -27.68 -10.20
CA PHE A 286 -16.73 -28.27 -11.29
C PHE A 286 -16.15 -29.59 -11.82
N LEU A 287 -14.82 -29.70 -11.97
CA LEU A 287 -14.16 -30.92 -12.45
C LEU A 287 -14.24 -32.06 -11.42
N LEU A 288 -14.20 -31.74 -10.12
CA LEU A 288 -14.22 -32.73 -9.04
C LEU A 288 -15.63 -33.11 -8.57
N GLU A 289 -16.64 -32.27 -8.77
CA GLU A 289 -18.04 -32.52 -8.34
C GLU A 289 -18.68 -33.75 -9.01
N GLY A 290 -18.12 -34.25 -10.12
CA GLY A 290 -18.62 -35.43 -10.85
C GLY A 290 -17.63 -36.57 -11.07
N ASN A 291 -16.33 -36.39 -10.80
CA ASN A 291 -15.28 -37.36 -11.12
C ASN A 291 -14.17 -37.35 -10.05
N PHE A 292 -14.45 -37.90 -8.86
CA PHE A 292 -13.40 -38.33 -7.91
C PHE A 292 -12.68 -39.61 -8.38
N SER A 293 -12.36 -39.67 -9.68
CA SER A 293 -11.58 -40.73 -10.32
C SER A 293 -10.17 -40.22 -10.63
N GLU A 294 -9.22 -41.12 -10.86
CA GLU A 294 -7.86 -40.72 -11.27
C GLU A 294 -7.87 -39.78 -12.48
N SER A 295 -8.80 -39.98 -13.42
CA SER A 295 -9.00 -39.11 -14.59
C SER A 295 -9.36 -37.66 -14.24
N GLY A 296 -10.15 -37.41 -13.20
CA GLY A 296 -10.47 -36.06 -12.74
C GLY A 296 -9.24 -35.31 -12.23
N LEU A 297 -8.36 -36.00 -11.51
CA LEU A 297 -7.09 -35.43 -11.04
C LEU A 297 -6.15 -35.10 -12.19
N TYR A 298 -6.03 -35.98 -13.20
CA TYR A 298 -5.24 -35.68 -14.41
C TYR A 298 -5.74 -34.43 -15.14
N LEU A 299 -7.07 -34.25 -15.26
CA LEU A 299 -7.65 -33.05 -15.88
C LEU A 299 -7.33 -31.77 -15.10
N VAL A 300 -7.37 -31.82 -13.76
CA VAL A 300 -6.98 -30.69 -12.90
C VAL A 300 -5.51 -30.31 -13.11
N PHE A 301 -4.60 -31.28 -13.17
CA PHE A 301 -3.18 -30.99 -13.45
C PHE A 301 -2.97 -30.39 -14.84
N MET A 302 -3.63 -30.94 -15.86
CA MET A 302 -3.57 -30.41 -17.24
C MET A 302 -4.14 -28.99 -17.32
N TYR A 303 -5.22 -28.72 -16.58
CA TYR A 303 -5.78 -27.38 -16.44
C TYR A 303 -4.75 -26.41 -15.87
N PHE A 304 -4.12 -26.70 -14.73
CA PHE A 304 -3.14 -25.80 -14.12
C PHE A 304 -1.91 -25.54 -15.01
N ILE A 305 -1.42 -26.54 -15.73
CA ILE A 305 -0.29 -26.37 -16.67
C ILE A 305 -0.71 -25.44 -17.82
N SER A 306 -1.82 -25.75 -18.47
CA SER A 306 -2.30 -24.98 -19.64
C SER A 306 -2.72 -23.55 -19.28
N SER A 307 -3.41 -23.36 -18.15
CA SER A 307 -3.85 -22.06 -17.67
C SER A 307 -2.67 -21.16 -17.26
N SER A 308 -1.65 -21.73 -16.61
CA SER A 308 -0.45 -20.99 -16.22
C SER A 308 0.32 -20.46 -17.43
N ILE A 309 0.50 -21.31 -18.46
CA ILE A 309 1.10 -20.88 -19.74
C ILE A 309 0.25 -19.78 -20.37
N GLY A 310 -1.08 -19.95 -20.42
CA GLY A 310 -2.01 -18.96 -20.96
C GLY A 310 -1.92 -17.60 -20.28
N ILE A 311 -1.83 -17.58 -18.94
CA ILE A 311 -1.70 -16.34 -18.16
C ILE A 311 -0.38 -15.65 -18.40
N ILE A 312 0.73 -16.40 -18.45
CA ILE A 312 2.04 -15.82 -18.72
C ILE A 312 2.05 -15.18 -20.12
N LEU A 313 1.54 -15.87 -21.13
CA LEU A 313 1.43 -15.34 -22.49
C LEU A 313 0.52 -14.10 -22.56
N PHE A 314 -0.61 -14.13 -21.85
CA PHE A 314 -1.53 -13.00 -21.73
C PHE A 314 -0.83 -11.77 -21.12
N LEU A 315 -0.15 -11.95 -19.98
CA LEU A 315 0.57 -10.87 -19.31
C LEU A 315 1.71 -10.31 -20.17
N ILE A 316 2.48 -11.16 -20.87
CA ILE A 316 3.53 -10.71 -21.80
C ILE A 316 2.91 -9.87 -22.93
N LYS A 317 1.82 -10.34 -23.54
CA LYS A 317 1.15 -9.64 -24.64
C LYS A 317 0.62 -8.28 -24.18
N MET A 318 0.01 -8.23 -23.00
CA MET A 318 -0.53 -6.99 -22.47
C MET A 318 0.56 -6.03 -21.99
N ASN A 319 1.64 -6.52 -21.38
CA ASN A 319 2.80 -5.70 -21.03
C ASN A 319 3.37 -5.00 -22.28
N LYS A 320 3.52 -5.74 -23.39
CA LYS A 320 3.96 -5.17 -24.68
C LYS A 320 3.00 -4.11 -25.20
N LYS A 321 1.68 -4.38 -25.15
CA LYS A 321 0.63 -3.44 -25.59
C LYS A 321 0.64 -2.13 -24.79
N LEU A 322 0.86 -2.22 -23.48
CA LEU A 322 0.85 -1.07 -22.58
C LEU A 322 2.17 -0.27 -22.67
N LYS A 323 3.33 -0.92 -22.74
CA LYS A 323 4.65 -0.26 -22.85
C LYS A 323 4.89 0.46 -24.17
N HIS A 324 4.27 0.04 -25.27
CA HIS A 324 4.52 0.62 -26.60
C HIS A 324 4.13 2.10 -26.75
N HIS A 325 3.51 2.70 -25.73
CA HIS A 325 3.10 4.11 -25.73
C HIS A 325 3.62 4.91 -24.52
N ASP A 326 4.58 4.36 -23.75
CA ASP A 326 5.28 5.05 -22.66
C ASP A 326 6.55 5.81 -23.16
N SER A 327 6.85 5.73 -24.45
CA SER A 327 7.96 6.46 -25.09
C SER A 327 7.47 7.72 -25.83
N ILE A 328 6.81 8.63 -25.13
CA ILE A 328 6.65 10.05 -25.54
C ILE A 328 6.89 10.94 -24.33
#